data_AF-A0A970Y4A1-F1
#
_entry.id   AF-A0A970Y4A1-F1
#
_cell.length_a   1.000
_cell.length_b   1.000
_cell.length_c   1.000
_cell.angle_alpha   90.00
_cell.angle_beta   90.00
_cell.angle_gamma   90.00
#
_symmetry.space_group_name_H-M   'P 1'
#
loop_
_entity.id
_entity.type
_entity.pdbx_description
1 polymer ?
#
loop_
_entity_poly.entity_id
_entity_poly.type
_entity_poly.pdbx_seq_one_letter_code
_entity_poly.pdbx_strand_id
1 'polypeptide(L)'
;MKPRLLLCNVDVDTDLASDRSARQRQSCLDARFYFLPCGGPDDRILLDAAAPESYRSYLSGLGLGLPGECSEGEVLTGHVAFPWGWSRSAIDRFRRHGADPHHPPLATVRTVNNRRFCHETARRHGLGLEGSALCASAAEARAHIRASRTFPLVLKPEHGNAGIGLVVVGSPGEAAAVDRIYSRPGSSAVIEPWVERSADLSSRMELDRSGRVVALTHHRALVNRAGVYFGNLLLPDDPLLARWRRRLEEGAAIVARELHAAGYFGPAGLDWIVHAAGGRESCVLVDVNARQPMSLLAYALRDRLAPGRACLLLFAPRRRYPALTDYASWRRRLGQYAFDPGRGTGILLFTPLSYDAGGTRYRPLRHGFFIAANSAEEIREYDRRLRNAFTKD
;
A
#
# COMPACT_ATOMS: atom_id res chain seq x y z
N MET A 1 21.37 -8.44 -12.07
CA MET A 1 20.45 -8.58 -10.91
C MET A 1 19.98 -10.02 -10.89
N LYS A 2 19.85 -10.68 -9.73
CA LYS A 2 19.28 -12.04 -9.71
C LYS A 2 17.80 -11.99 -10.10
N PRO A 3 17.28 -12.97 -10.86
CA PRO A 3 15.86 -13.04 -11.18
C PRO A 3 15.03 -13.26 -9.91
N ARG A 4 13.77 -12.83 -9.92
CA ARG A 4 12.89 -12.84 -8.75
C ARG A 4 11.72 -13.79 -8.95
N LEU A 5 11.30 -14.44 -7.87
CA LEU A 5 10.00 -15.11 -7.78
C LEU A 5 9.04 -14.19 -7.03
N LEU A 6 8.12 -13.57 -7.77
CA LEU A 6 7.20 -12.54 -7.30
C LEU A 6 5.95 -13.16 -6.68
N LEU A 7 5.53 -12.69 -5.51
CA LEU A 7 4.25 -13.05 -4.88
C LEU A 7 3.58 -11.82 -4.26
N CYS A 8 2.48 -11.35 -4.83
CA CYS A 8 1.75 -10.23 -4.26
C CYS A 8 0.75 -10.70 -3.18
N ASN A 9 1.21 -10.95 -1.96
CA ASN A 9 0.40 -11.31 -0.79
C ASN A 9 0.05 -10.13 0.11
N VAL A 10 -0.79 -9.23 -0.42
CA VAL A 10 -1.31 -8.05 0.30
C VAL A 10 -2.11 -8.41 1.55
N ASP A 11 -2.48 -9.69 1.68
CA ASP A 11 -3.17 -10.31 2.80
C ASP A 11 -2.25 -10.69 3.96
N VAL A 12 -0.95 -10.40 3.89
CA VAL A 12 -0.02 -10.66 5.01
C VAL A 12 -0.51 -10.09 6.34
N ASP A 13 -1.12 -8.90 6.35
CA ASP A 13 -1.65 -8.29 7.58
C ASP A 13 -2.85 -9.06 8.15
N THR A 14 -3.66 -9.70 7.29
CA THR A 14 -4.82 -10.50 7.69
C THR A 14 -4.46 -11.96 7.96
N ASP A 15 -3.42 -12.50 7.31
CA ASP A 15 -2.78 -13.77 7.70
C ASP A 15 -2.30 -13.74 9.15
N LEU A 16 -1.82 -12.58 9.59
CA LEU A 16 -1.42 -12.35 10.98
C LEU A 16 -2.62 -12.23 11.94
N ALA A 17 -3.83 -11.94 11.43
CA ALA A 17 -5.05 -11.67 12.23
C ALA A 17 -6.17 -12.74 12.11
N SER A 18 -5.93 -13.82 11.36
CA SER A 18 -6.70 -15.08 11.35
C SER A 18 -8.18 -15.07 10.91
N ASP A 19 -8.72 -14.00 10.32
CA ASP A 19 -10.11 -13.98 9.83
C ASP A 19 -10.29 -13.16 8.54
N ARG A 20 -11.12 -13.64 7.60
CA ARG A 20 -11.34 -13.02 6.28
C ARG A 20 -12.79 -13.13 5.82
N SER A 21 -13.39 -11.98 5.51
CA SER A 21 -14.65 -11.90 4.77
C SER A 21 -14.48 -12.30 3.29
N ALA A 22 -15.58 -12.68 2.62
CA ALA A 22 -15.57 -13.01 1.19
C ALA A 22 -15.07 -11.86 0.30
N ARG A 23 -15.43 -10.61 0.66
CA ARG A 23 -14.97 -9.41 -0.05
C ARG A 23 -13.46 -9.20 0.09
N GLN A 24 -12.89 -9.47 1.28
CA GLN A 24 -11.45 -9.43 1.48
C GLN A 24 -10.76 -10.50 0.65
N ARG A 25 -11.29 -11.73 0.60
CA ARG A 25 -10.76 -12.79 -0.27
C ARG A 25 -10.67 -12.34 -1.73
N GLN A 26 -11.74 -11.79 -2.29
CA GLN A 26 -11.72 -11.28 -3.67
C GLN A 26 -10.72 -10.13 -3.84
N SER A 27 -10.66 -9.16 -2.93
CA SER A 27 -9.68 -8.07 -3.01
C SER A 27 -8.23 -8.56 -2.98
N CYS A 28 -7.96 -9.69 -2.34
CA CYS A 28 -6.63 -10.30 -2.32
C CYS A 28 -6.31 -10.98 -3.65
N LEU A 29 -7.30 -11.63 -4.28
CA LEU A 29 -7.18 -12.16 -5.63
C LEU A 29 -6.91 -11.04 -6.65
N ASP A 30 -7.66 -9.93 -6.59
CA ASP A 30 -7.42 -8.75 -7.45
C ASP A 30 -5.97 -8.26 -7.36
N ALA A 31 -5.42 -8.23 -6.14
CA ALA A 31 -4.08 -7.73 -5.88
C ALA A 31 -2.96 -8.65 -6.37
N ARG A 32 -3.22 -9.95 -6.65
CA ARG A 32 -2.22 -10.88 -7.17
C ARG A 32 -1.57 -10.37 -8.46
N PHE A 33 -2.33 -9.62 -9.26
CA PHE A 33 -1.87 -9.06 -10.52
C PHE A 33 -1.01 -7.79 -10.39
N TYR A 34 -0.91 -7.18 -9.21
CA TYR A 34 -0.21 -5.90 -9.05
C TYR A 34 1.29 -5.99 -9.37
N PHE A 35 1.91 -7.14 -9.11
CA PHE A 35 3.33 -7.36 -9.44
C PHE A 35 3.57 -7.71 -10.90
N LEU A 36 2.54 -8.10 -11.67
CA LEU A 36 2.70 -8.48 -13.07
C LEU A 36 3.39 -7.38 -13.90
N PRO A 37 2.94 -6.11 -13.89
CA PRO A 37 3.62 -5.04 -14.62
C PRO A 37 4.91 -4.53 -13.94
N CYS A 38 5.26 -5.05 -12.76
CA CYS A 38 6.48 -4.70 -12.01
C CYS A 38 7.64 -5.69 -12.22
N GLY A 39 7.35 -6.87 -12.78
CA GLY A 39 8.32 -7.93 -13.08
C GLY A 39 8.93 -7.83 -14.46
N GLY A 40 10.18 -8.25 -14.64
CA GLY A 40 10.85 -8.38 -15.93
C GLY A 40 10.69 -9.76 -16.56
N PRO A 41 11.18 -9.96 -17.80
CA PRO A 41 11.09 -11.24 -18.51
C PRO A 41 11.84 -12.40 -17.81
N ASP A 42 12.89 -12.09 -17.06
CA ASP A 42 13.66 -13.09 -16.30
C ASP A 42 13.00 -13.48 -14.97
N ASP A 43 12.02 -12.69 -14.53
CA ASP A 43 11.27 -12.96 -13.31
C ASP A 43 10.21 -14.04 -13.55
N ARG A 44 9.77 -14.64 -12.44
CA ARG A 44 8.61 -15.52 -12.38
C ARG A 44 7.59 -14.94 -11.42
N ILE A 45 6.30 -15.21 -11.66
CA ILE A 45 5.23 -14.74 -10.78
C ILE A 45 4.33 -15.89 -10.35
N LEU A 46 4.04 -15.94 -9.05
CA LEU A 46 3.06 -16.83 -8.45
C LEU A 46 1.69 -16.16 -8.48
N LEU A 47 0.79 -16.68 -9.31
CA LEU A 47 -0.59 -16.24 -9.40
C LEU A 47 -1.53 -17.36 -8.95
N ASP A 48 -2.59 -16.99 -8.23
CA ASP A 48 -3.68 -17.92 -7.85
C ASP A 48 -4.83 -17.89 -8.88
N ALA A 49 -4.62 -17.17 -9.98
CA ALA A 49 -5.58 -16.91 -11.04
C ALA A 49 -4.82 -16.64 -12.35
N ALA A 50 -5.31 -17.18 -13.47
CA ALA A 50 -4.67 -16.96 -14.76
C ALA A 50 -4.81 -15.50 -15.18
N ALA A 51 -3.71 -14.85 -15.58
CA ALA A 51 -3.81 -13.53 -16.18
C ALA A 51 -4.40 -13.67 -17.59
N PRO A 52 -5.49 -12.96 -17.93
CA PRO A 52 -6.08 -13.07 -19.26
C PRO A 52 -5.07 -12.70 -20.34
N GLU A 53 -5.06 -13.44 -21.45
CA GLU A 53 -4.18 -13.16 -22.58
C GLU A 53 -4.37 -11.72 -23.09
N SER A 54 -5.62 -11.24 -23.15
CA SER A 54 -5.90 -9.85 -23.54
C SER A 54 -5.25 -8.81 -22.63
N TYR A 55 -5.09 -9.11 -21.33
CA TYR A 55 -4.40 -8.24 -20.39
C TYR A 55 -2.87 -8.30 -20.56
N ARG A 56 -2.32 -9.50 -20.73
CA ARG A 56 -0.90 -9.71 -21.02
C ARG A 56 -0.50 -9.00 -22.32
N SER A 57 -1.22 -9.27 -23.40
CA SER A 57 -1.06 -8.61 -24.69
C SER A 57 -1.18 -7.09 -24.59
N TYR A 58 -2.14 -6.57 -23.80
CA TYR A 58 -2.26 -5.14 -23.56
C TYR A 58 -1.00 -4.55 -22.91
N LEU A 59 -0.50 -5.15 -21.82
CA LEU A 59 0.71 -4.67 -21.13
C LEU A 59 1.97 -4.79 -22.00
N SER A 60 2.13 -5.91 -22.70
CA SER A 60 3.26 -6.12 -23.63
C SER A 60 3.25 -5.08 -24.77
N GLY A 61 2.06 -4.72 -25.27
CA GLY A 61 1.88 -3.65 -26.26
C GLY A 61 2.27 -2.25 -25.77
N LEU A 62 2.51 -2.08 -24.46
CA LEU A 62 3.07 -0.85 -23.85
C LEU A 62 4.58 -0.95 -23.65
N GLY A 63 5.24 -1.97 -24.21
CA GLY A 63 6.68 -2.18 -24.08
C GLY A 63 7.13 -2.83 -22.77
N LEU A 64 6.21 -3.37 -21.96
CA LEU A 64 6.56 -4.08 -20.74
C LEU A 64 6.96 -5.53 -21.05
N GLY A 65 8.22 -5.89 -20.80
CA GLY A 65 8.60 -7.31 -20.66
C GLY A 65 8.00 -7.88 -19.38
N LEU A 66 7.11 -8.86 -19.48
CA LEU A 66 6.36 -9.40 -18.33
C LEU A 66 7.03 -10.65 -17.75
N PRO A 67 6.85 -10.92 -16.44
CA PRO A 67 7.31 -12.17 -15.86
C PRO A 67 6.49 -13.35 -16.40
N GLY A 68 7.16 -14.50 -16.52
CA GLY A 68 6.50 -15.79 -16.78
C GLY A 68 5.64 -16.22 -15.58
N GLU A 69 4.48 -16.82 -15.84
CA GLU A 69 3.74 -17.49 -14.77
C GLU A 69 4.52 -18.71 -14.31
N CYS A 70 4.62 -18.89 -12.99
CA CYS A 70 5.25 -20.06 -12.42
C CYS A 70 4.32 -21.27 -12.56
N SER A 71 4.82 -22.35 -13.17
CA SER A 71 4.09 -23.62 -13.26
C SER A 71 4.18 -24.41 -11.95
N GLU A 72 3.19 -25.26 -11.68
CA GLU A 72 3.28 -26.21 -10.57
C GLU A 72 4.48 -27.16 -10.78
N GLY A 73 5.29 -27.36 -9.74
CA GLY A 73 6.51 -28.18 -9.81
C GLY A 73 7.71 -27.53 -10.51
N GLU A 74 7.59 -26.31 -11.04
CA GLU A 74 8.73 -25.60 -11.63
C GLU A 74 9.81 -25.33 -10.57
N VAL A 75 11.05 -25.74 -10.84
CA VAL A 75 12.20 -25.52 -9.95
C VAL A 75 12.94 -24.25 -10.37
N LEU A 76 12.97 -23.28 -9.48
CA LEU A 76 13.48 -21.93 -9.67
C LEU A 76 14.69 -21.66 -8.77
N THR A 77 15.63 -22.60 -8.74
CA THR A 77 16.90 -22.46 -8.03
C THR A 77 17.67 -21.25 -8.60
N GLY A 78 18.04 -20.32 -7.73
CA GLY A 78 18.72 -19.08 -8.11
C GLY A 78 17.81 -17.84 -8.18
N HIS A 79 16.47 -18.03 -8.19
CA HIS A 79 15.52 -16.94 -8.02
C HIS A 79 15.48 -16.47 -6.56
N VAL A 80 15.41 -15.16 -6.37
CA VAL A 80 15.22 -14.54 -5.05
C VAL A 80 13.73 -14.39 -4.77
N ALA A 81 13.28 -14.84 -3.61
CA ALA A 81 11.91 -14.66 -3.16
C ALA A 81 11.57 -13.17 -2.98
N PHE A 82 10.47 -12.71 -3.58
CA PHE A 82 10.04 -11.32 -3.53
C PHE A 82 8.53 -11.25 -3.21
N PRO A 83 8.16 -11.34 -1.92
CA PRO A 83 6.77 -11.21 -1.50
C PRO A 83 6.36 -9.74 -1.35
N TRP A 84 5.04 -9.51 -1.26
CA TRP A 84 4.52 -8.26 -0.71
C TRP A 84 4.92 -8.11 0.75
N GLY A 85 4.75 -9.17 1.55
CA GLY A 85 5.23 -9.23 2.92
C GLY A 85 5.48 -10.66 3.37
N TRP A 86 6.30 -10.83 4.40
CA TRP A 86 6.68 -12.16 4.85
C TRP A 86 5.59 -12.81 5.71
N SER A 87 5.11 -13.97 5.26
CA SER A 87 4.22 -14.85 6.02
C SER A 87 4.67 -16.30 5.86
N ARG A 88 4.18 -17.20 6.73
CA ARG A 88 4.46 -18.63 6.64
C ARG A 88 4.05 -19.19 5.26
N SER A 89 2.85 -18.83 4.80
CA SER A 89 2.35 -19.24 3.48
C SER A 89 3.25 -18.77 2.33
N ALA A 90 3.74 -17.52 2.38
CA ALA A 90 4.65 -17.01 1.35
C ALA A 90 5.98 -17.80 1.32
N ILE A 91 6.57 -18.05 2.50
CA ILE A 91 7.82 -18.81 2.62
C ILE A 91 7.64 -20.24 2.08
N ASP A 92 6.57 -20.92 2.46
CA ASP A 92 6.29 -22.29 2.03
C ASP A 92 6.05 -22.36 0.52
N ARG A 93 5.41 -21.34 -0.08
CA ARG A 93 5.28 -21.22 -1.54
C ARG A 93 6.64 -21.08 -2.22
N PHE A 94 7.51 -20.19 -1.74
CA PHE A 94 8.83 -20.02 -2.36
C PHE A 94 9.70 -21.27 -2.25
N ARG A 95 9.70 -21.92 -1.08
CA ARG A 95 10.48 -23.15 -0.84
C ARG A 95 10.05 -24.30 -1.75
N ARG A 96 8.76 -24.44 -2.04
CA ARG A 96 8.25 -25.45 -2.99
C ARG A 96 8.84 -25.32 -4.39
N HIS A 97 9.28 -24.12 -4.77
CA HIS A 97 9.94 -23.87 -6.05
C HIS A 97 11.47 -23.75 -5.93
N GLY A 98 12.07 -24.05 -4.78
CA GLY A 98 13.52 -23.93 -4.58
C GLY A 98 14.07 -22.50 -4.61
N ALA A 99 13.21 -21.47 -4.58
CA ALA A 99 13.63 -20.08 -4.48
C ALA A 99 14.13 -19.77 -3.06
N ASP A 100 15.16 -18.92 -2.95
CA ASP A 100 15.80 -18.58 -1.67
C ASP A 100 14.95 -17.56 -0.87
N PRO A 101 14.29 -17.96 0.23
CA PRO A 101 13.48 -17.06 1.03
C PRO A 101 14.37 -16.35 2.05
N HIS A 102 14.91 -15.21 1.66
CA HIS A 102 15.73 -14.39 2.56
C HIS A 102 14.86 -13.44 3.40
N HIS A 103 14.45 -13.88 4.61
CA HIS A 103 13.47 -13.16 5.44
C HIS A 103 13.86 -13.04 6.93
N PRO A 104 13.39 -12.00 7.65
CA PRO A 104 13.51 -11.92 9.11
C PRO A 104 12.62 -12.96 9.81
N PRO A 105 12.85 -13.28 11.10
CA PRO A 105 11.97 -14.16 11.86
C PRO A 105 10.51 -13.70 11.79
N LEU A 106 9.56 -14.60 11.55
CA LEU A 106 8.13 -14.22 11.43
C LEU A 106 7.57 -13.60 12.71
N ALA A 107 8.08 -14.00 13.88
CA ALA A 107 7.74 -13.36 15.15
C ALA A 107 8.13 -11.88 15.14
N THR A 108 9.33 -11.55 14.66
CA THR A 108 9.78 -10.17 14.47
C THR A 108 8.87 -9.42 13.49
N VAL A 109 8.57 -9.99 12.31
CA VAL A 109 7.65 -9.37 11.34
C VAL A 109 6.32 -9.03 12.00
N ARG A 110 5.74 -9.96 12.77
CA ARG A 110 4.47 -9.73 13.48
C ARG A 110 4.59 -8.62 14.53
N THR A 111 5.69 -8.58 15.28
CA THR A 111 5.93 -7.57 16.31
C THR A 111 6.03 -6.18 15.71
N VAL A 112 6.80 -6.00 14.63
CA VAL A 112 7.02 -4.68 14.04
C VAL A 112 5.90 -4.22 13.13
N ASN A 113 5.13 -5.15 12.55
CA ASN A 113 3.93 -4.90 11.77
C ASN A 113 2.68 -4.82 12.68
N ASN A 114 2.82 -4.09 13.78
CA ASN A 114 1.79 -3.88 14.81
C ASN A 114 1.77 -2.38 15.17
N ARG A 115 0.57 -1.78 15.24
CA ARG A 115 0.42 -0.36 15.59
C ARG A 115 0.96 0.00 16.97
N ARG A 116 1.02 -0.95 17.90
CA ARG A 116 1.74 -0.80 19.18
C ARG A 116 3.20 -0.44 18.96
N PHE A 117 3.91 -1.15 18.09
CA PHE A 117 5.31 -0.88 17.79
C PHE A 117 5.50 0.54 17.24
N CYS A 118 4.64 0.94 16.29
CA CYS A 118 4.62 2.30 15.77
C CYS A 118 4.36 3.34 16.87
N HIS A 119 3.32 3.14 17.68
CA HIS A 119 2.94 4.07 18.74
C HIS A 119 4.05 4.24 19.79
N GLU A 120 4.63 3.14 20.28
CA GLU A 120 5.68 3.17 21.28
C GLU A 120 6.95 3.82 20.75
N THR A 121 7.36 3.48 19.51
CA THR A 121 8.46 4.13 18.81
C THR A 121 8.22 5.64 18.67
N ALA A 122 7.03 6.00 18.18
CA ALA A 122 6.68 7.39 17.93
C ALA A 122 6.59 8.21 19.22
N ARG A 123 6.09 7.61 20.32
CA ARG A 123 6.06 8.25 21.64
C ARG A 123 7.46 8.47 22.20
N ARG A 124 8.33 7.45 22.15
CA ARG A 124 9.69 7.50 22.70
C ARG A 124 10.54 8.59 22.05
N HIS A 125 10.34 8.81 20.76
CA HIS A 125 11.17 9.71 19.94
C HIS A 125 10.47 11.00 19.51
N GLY A 126 9.29 11.31 20.07
CA GLY A 126 8.55 12.53 19.72
C GLY A 126 8.16 12.60 18.24
N LEU A 127 7.85 11.46 17.62
CA LEU A 127 7.36 11.35 16.24
C LEU A 127 5.83 11.29 16.15
N GLY A 128 5.16 10.93 17.24
CA GLY A 128 3.73 10.63 17.26
C GLY A 128 2.84 11.86 17.35
N LEU A 129 1.54 11.59 17.23
CA LEU A 129 0.50 12.59 17.44
C LEU A 129 0.27 12.81 18.94
N GLU A 130 0.14 14.07 19.35
CA GLU A 130 -0.21 14.41 20.74
C GLU A 130 -1.62 13.91 21.07
N GLY A 131 -1.83 13.45 22.31
CA GLY A 131 -3.11 12.89 22.74
C GLY A 131 -3.37 11.44 22.32
N SER A 132 -2.45 10.82 21.58
CA SER A 132 -2.52 9.39 21.28
C SER A 132 -2.30 8.52 22.52
N ALA A 133 -3.05 7.43 22.62
CA ALA A 133 -2.92 6.45 23.70
C ALA A 133 -3.01 5.01 23.18
N LEU A 134 -2.30 4.12 23.85
CA LEU A 134 -2.43 2.68 23.68
C LEU A 134 -3.32 2.14 24.80
N CYS A 135 -4.42 1.48 24.43
CA CYS A 135 -5.37 0.90 25.37
C CYS A 135 -5.36 -0.61 25.22
N ALA A 136 -5.06 -1.33 26.30
CA ALA A 136 -5.01 -2.78 26.37
C ALA A 136 -6.37 -3.42 26.66
N SER A 137 -7.40 -2.63 26.95
CA SER A 137 -8.74 -3.11 27.24
C SER A 137 -9.84 -2.12 26.83
N ALA A 138 -11.07 -2.63 26.68
CA ALA A 138 -12.25 -1.80 26.46
C ALA A 138 -12.46 -0.78 27.59
N ALA A 139 -12.15 -1.16 28.84
CA ALA A 139 -12.28 -0.28 29.99
C ALA A 139 -11.32 0.93 29.89
N GLU A 140 -10.04 0.68 29.58
CA GLU A 140 -9.05 1.72 29.33
C GLU A 140 -9.45 2.62 28.16
N ALA A 141 -9.90 2.02 27.05
CA ALA A 141 -10.34 2.76 25.87
C ALA A 141 -11.52 3.70 26.18
N ARG A 142 -12.54 3.21 26.90
CA ARG A 142 -13.68 4.03 27.33
C ARG A 142 -13.25 5.14 28.29
N ALA A 143 -12.33 4.86 29.22
CA ALA A 143 -11.81 5.85 30.15
C ALA A 143 -11.06 6.96 29.40
N HIS A 144 -10.19 6.59 28.45
CA HIS A 144 -9.47 7.54 27.61
C HIS A 144 -10.42 8.40 26.76
N ILE A 145 -11.43 7.79 26.12
CA ILE A 145 -12.45 8.53 25.35
C ILE A 145 -13.16 9.55 26.25
N ARG A 146 -13.64 9.14 27.44
CA ARG A 146 -14.35 10.05 28.35
C ARG A 146 -13.49 11.18 28.88
N ALA A 147 -12.19 10.94 29.08
CA ALA A 147 -11.24 11.94 29.56
C ALA A 147 -10.69 12.86 28.44
N SER A 148 -10.85 12.47 27.17
CA SER A 148 -10.35 13.25 26.04
C SER A 148 -11.04 14.60 25.95
N ARG A 149 -10.25 15.63 25.67
CA ARG A 149 -10.74 17.00 25.38
C ARG A 149 -10.85 17.28 23.89
N THR A 150 -10.41 16.36 23.04
CA THR A 150 -10.33 16.52 21.59
C THR A 150 -11.15 15.44 20.91
N PHE A 151 -12.00 15.86 19.97
CA PHE A 151 -12.82 14.98 19.13
C PHE A 151 -12.81 15.51 17.68
N PRO A 152 -13.00 14.62 16.68
CA PRO A 152 -13.21 13.18 16.82
C PRO A 152 -11.93 12.43 17.26
N LEU A 153 -12.10 11.20 17.75
CA LEU A 153 -11.02 10.24 17.96
C LEU A 153 -11.15 9.09 16.96
N VAL A 154 -10.03 8.49 16.57
CA VAL A 154 -9.99 7.24 15.81
C VAL A 154 -9.34 6.15 16.64
N LEU A 155 -10.00 5.00 16.68
CA LEU A 155 -9.47 3.79 17.26
C LEU A 155 -8.99 2.87 16.15
N LYS A 156 -7.73 2.44 16.26
CA LYS A 156 -7.07 1.55 15.31
C LYS A 156 -6.71 0.25 16.04
N PRO A 157 -7.20 -0.93 15.60
CA PRO A 157 -6.75 -2.21 16.15
C PRO A 157 -5.25 -2.42 15.89
N GLU A 158 -4.56 -3.19 16.73
CA GLU A 158 -3.12 -3.46 16.60
C GLU A 158 -2.70 -3.99 15.23
N HIS A 159 -3.47 -4.93 14.71
CA HIS A 159 -3.30 -5.47 13.36
C HIS A 159 -4.49 -5.02 12.50
N GLY A 160 -4.21 -4.41 11.36
CA GLY A 160 -5.25 -4.02 10.41
C GLY A 160 -4.65 -3.38 9.16
N ASN A 161 -5.38 -3.44 8.05
CA ASN A 161 -4.88 -3.05 6.73
C ASN A 161 -5.67 -1.85 6.17
N ALA A 162 -4.96 -0.82 5.71
CA ALA A 162 -5.47 0.27 4.88
C ALA A 162 -6.79 0.93 5.37
N GLY A 163 -6.89 1.18 6.69
CA GLY A 163 -8.05 1.81 7.31
C GLY A 163 -9.27 0.90 7.51
N ILE A 164 -9.15 -0.41 7.26
CA ILE A 164 -10.17 -1.40 7.59
C ILE A 164 -10.16 -1.65 9.10
N GLY A 165 -11.35 -1.66 9.71
CA GLY A 165 -11.51 -1.91 11.15
C GLY A 165 -11.31 -0.68 12.03
N LEU A 166 -11.13 0.51 11.44
CA LEU A 166 -11.12 1.77 12.18
C LEU A 166 -12.50 2.09 12.73
N VAL A 167 -12.54 2.59 13.96
CA VAL A 167 -13.75 3.12 14.59
C VAL A 167 -13.50 4.59 14.89
N VAL A 168 -14.35 5.46 14.34
CA VAL A 168 -14.32 6.91 14.66
C VAL A 168 -15.39 7.19 15.71
N VAL A 169 -15.00 7.95 16.73
CA VAL A 169 -15.84 8.35 17.87
C VAL A 169 -15.88 9.87 17.87
N GLY A 170 -17.08 10.44 17.70
CA GLY A 170 -17.30 11.88 17.59
C GLY A 170 -17.49 12.60 18.92
N SER A 171 -17.77 11.87 20.01
CA SER A 171 -18.03 12.47 21.32
C SER A 171 -17.75 11.50 22.49
N PRO A 172 -17.64 11.99 23.73
CA PRO A 172 -17.50 11.13 24.91
C PRO A 172 -18.63 10.10 25.07
N GLY A 173 -19.85 10.43 24.62
CA GLY A 173 -21.02 9.57 24.72
C GLY A 173 -20.97 8.32 23.83
N GLU A 174 -20.09 8.31 22.83
CA GLU A 174 -19.92 7.20 21.90
C GLU A 174 -18.89 6.16 22.37
N ALA A 175 -18.48 6.20 23.64
CA ALA A 175 -17.50 5.27 24.21
C ALA A 175 -17.90 3.78 24.08
N ALA A 176 -19.18 3.45 23.90
CA ALA A 176 -19.61 2.07 23.63
C ALA A 176 -19.12 1.54 22.27
N ALA A 177 -18.73 2.41 21.33
CA ALA A 177 -18.24 2.01 20.01
C ALA A 177 -16.95 1.17 20.07
N VAL A 178 -16.21 1.21 21.18
CA VAL A 178 -14.97 0.43 21.36
C VAL A 178 -15.21 -1.07 21.32
N ASP A 179 -16.43 -1.53 21.68
CA ASP A 179 -16.76 -2.94 21.84
C ASP A 179 -16.57 -3.74 20.53
N ARG A 180 -16.65 -3.05 19.39
CA ARG A 180 -16.36 -3.62 18.07
C ARG A 180 -14.91 -4.13 17.97
N ILE A 181 -13.96 -3.39 18.53
CA ILE A 181 -12.53 -3.74 18.50
C ILE A 181 -12.20 -4.76 19.59
N TYR A 182 -12.79 -4.62 20.78
CA TYR A 182 -12.47 -5.46 21.95
C TYR A 182 -13.37 -6.71 22.08
N SER A 183 -14.05 -7.10 21.01
CA SER A 183 -14.90 -8.30 20.99
C SER A 183 -14.12 -9.62 21.18
N ARG A 184 -12.79 -9.61 21.00
CA ARG A 184 -11.92 -10.77 21.18
C ARG A 184 -11.00 -10.59 22.40
N PRO A 185 -10.81 -11.62 23.24
CA PRO A 185 -9.84 -11.58 24.34
C PRO A 185 -8.43 -11.21 23.85
N GLY A 186 -7.73 -10.37 24.62
CA GLY A 186 -6.37 -9.92 24.29
C GLY A 186 -6.28 -8.85 23.19
N SER A 187 -7.40 -8.32 22.70
CA SER A 187 -7.40 -7.20 21.75
C SER A 187 -6.88 -5.93 22.40
N SER A 188 -6.09 -5.15 21.66
CA SER A 188 -5.74 -3.79 22.04
C SER A 188 -5.81 -2.83 20.86
N ALA A 189 -5.86 -1.53 21.16
CA ALA A 189 -6.02 -0.49 20.16
C ALA A 189 -5.17 0.74 20.47
N VAL A 190 -4.70 1.39 19.41
CA VAL A 190 -4.17 2.74 19.48
C VAL A 190 -5.34 3.70 19.23
N ILE A 191 -5.57 4.62 20.15
CA ILE A 191 -6.54 5.70 20.03
C ILE A 191 -5.76 6.98 19.71
N GLU A 192 -6.19 7.72 18.70
CA GLU A 192 -5.52 8.93 18.25
C GLU A 192 -6.56 10.03 17.97
N PRO A 193 -6.21 11.31 18.14
CA PRO A 193 -7.04 12.40 17.64
C PRO A 193 -7.23 12.33 16.12
N TRP A 194 -8.46 12.54 15.67
CA TRP A 194 -8.77 12.70 14.26
C TRP A 194 -8.50 14.15 13.83
N VAL A 195 -7.26 14.43 13.47
CA VAL A 195 -6.82 15.78 13.08
C VAL A 195 -7.23 16.15 11.66
N GLU A 196 -7.42 17.45 11.45
CA GLU A 196 -7.50 18.02 10.11
C GLU A 196 -6.11 17.95 9.45
N ARG A 197 -6.04 17.21 8.34
CA ARG A 197 -4.79 16.94 7.63
C ARG A 197 -4.65 17.92 6.47
N SER A 198 -3.51 18.61 6.39
CA SER A 198 -3.14 19.38 5.19
C SER A 198 -2.54 18.47 4.11
N ALA A 199 -1.93 17.35 4.51
CA ALA A 199 -1.47 16.31 3.60
C ALA A 199 -1.19 14.96 4.29
N ASP A 200 -1.16 13.89 3.50
CA ASP A 200 -0.62 12.59 3.90
C ASP A 200 0.66 12.32 3.08
N LEU A 201 1.75 11.99 3.77
CA LEU A 201 3.04 11.64 3.17
C LEU A 201 3.35 10.18 3.51
N SER A 202 4.16 9.53 2.69
CA SER A 202 4.63 8.18 2.99
C SER A 202 6.07 8.00 2.56
N SER A 203 6.80 7.16 3.29
CA SER A 203 8.18 6.81 3.00
C SER A 203 8.27 5.32 2.74
N ARG A 204 8.94 4.94 1.65
CA ARG A 204 9.36 3.56 1.40
C ARG A 204 10.81 3.44 1.79
N MET A 205 11.15 2.44 2.58
CA MET A 205 12.53 2.09 2.87
C MET A 205 12.81 0.60 2.73
N GLU A 206 14.08 0.26 2.52
CA GLU A 206 14.60 -1.10 2.53
C GLU A 206 15.77 -1.17 3.52
N LEU A 207 15.70 -2.08 4.48
CA LEU A 207 16.78 -2.34 5.44
C LEU A 207 17.54 -3.60 5.04
N ASP A 208 18.87 -3.54 5.04
CA ASP A 208 19.68 -4.75 4.98
C ASP A 208 19.84 -5.42 6.37
N ARG A 209 20.49 -6.59 6.41
CA ARG A 209 20.73 -7.35 7.65
C ARG A 209 21.51 -6.60 8.73
N SER A 210 22.31 -5.59 8.35
CA SER A 210 23.07 -4.76 9.29
C SER A 210 22.24 -3.61 9.87
N GLY A 211 20.98 -3.48 9.47
CA GLY A 211 20.11 -2.37 9.86
C GLY A 211 20.33 -1.10 9.04
N ARG A 212 21.20 -1.14 8.01
CA ARG A 212 21.43 0.00 7.14
C ARG A 212 20.26 0.16 6.17
N VAL A 213 19.80 1.39 6.02
CA VAL A 213 18.81 1.76 5.00
C VAL A 213 19.50 1.81 3.64
N VAL A 214 19.19 0.86 2.76
CA VAL A 214 19.79 0.75 1.42
C VAL A 214 18.96 1.39 0.32
N ALA A 215 17.70 1.71 0.62
CA ALA A 215 16.83 2.52 -0.21
C ALA A 215 15.88 3.34 0.67
N LEU A 216 15.68 4.61 0.33
CA LEU A 216 14.71 5.49 1.00
C LEU A 216 14.11 6.43 -0.03
N THR A 217 12.79 6.46 -0.12
CA THR A 217 12.07 7.43 -0.95
C THR A 217 10.84 7.98 -0.24
N HIS A 218 10.55 9.26 -0.46
CA HIS A 218 9.39 9.96 0.09
C HIS A 218 8.42 10.33 -1.02
N HIS A 219 7.13 10.30 -0.74
CA HIS A 219 6.08 10.60 -1.71
C HIS A 219 4.81 11.06 -1.00
N ARG A 220 3.86 11.61 -1.74
CA ARG A 220 2.53 11.90 -1.20
C ARG A 220 1.68 10.64 -1.24
N ALA A 221 1.08 10.30 -0.11
CA ALA A 221 -0.01 9.33 -0.05
C ALA A 221 -1.32 10.07 -0.30
N LEU A 222 -2.21 9.47 -1.08
CA LEU A 222 -3.52 10.04 -1.35
C LEU A 222 -4.56 9.28 -0.53
N VAL A 223 -5.11 9.99 0.44
CA VAL A 223 -6.08 9.48 1.40
C VAL A 223 -7.32 10.35 1.33
N ASN A 224 -8.51 9.76 1.36
CA ASN A 224 -9.75 10.54 1.36
C ASN A 224 -10.11 11.05 2.76
N ARG A 225 -11.17 11.85 2.87
CA ARG A 225 -11.64 12.41 4.17
C ARG A 225 -12.03 11.36 5.21
N ALA A 226 -12.24 10.10 4.81
CA ALA A 226 -12.53 8.98 5.72
C ALA A 226 -11.26 8.21 6.11
N GLY A 227 -10.06 8.70 5.77
CA GLY A 227 -8.79 8.01 6.07
C GLY A 227 -8.49 6.82 5.16
N VAL A 228 -9.21 6.67 4.04
CA VAL A 228 -9.00 5.54 3.12
C VAL A 228 -8.02 5.91 2.03
N TYR A 229 -6.92 5.15 1.95
CA TYR A 229 -5.93 5.23 0.89
C TYR A 229 -6.55 4.92 -0.49
N PHE A 230 -6.19 5.73 -1.49
CA PHE A 230 -6.59 5.52 -2.88
C PHE A 230 -5.49 5.77 -3.91
N GLY A 231 -4.28 6.17 -3.52
CA GLY A 231 -3.22 6.39 -4.51
C GLY A 231 -1.91 6.98 -3.98
N ASN A 232 -0.94 7.13 -4.88
CA ASN A 232 0.32 7.80 -4.62
C ASN A 232 0.57 8.87 -5.69
N LEU A 233 1.06 10.03 -5.26
CA LEU A 233 1.55 11.06 -6.17
C LEU A 233 3.08 11.17 -6.03
N LEU A 234 3.76 10.98 -7.16
CA LEU A 234 5.20 11.10 -7.34
C LEU A 234 5.47 12.32 -8.20
N LEU A 235 6.08 13.36 -7.65
CA LEU A 235 6.55 14.51 -8.44
C LEU A 235 8.08 14.52 -8.38
N PRO A 236 8.77 14.83 -9.50
CA PRO A 236 10.22 15.03 -9.49
C PRO A 236 10.63 16.11 -8.49
N ASP A 237 9.94 17.25 -8.54
CA ASP A 237 10.10 18.37 -7.62
C ASP A 237 8.80 18.59 -6.84
N ASP A 238 8.75 18.06 -5.61
CA ASP A 238 7.60 18.23 -4.72
C ASP A 238 7.93 19.22 -3.58
N PRO A 239 7.37 20.44 -3.61
CA PRO A 239 7.67 21.45 -2.58
C PRO A 239 7.19 21.04 -1.18
N LEU A 240 6.13 20.22 -1.09
CA LEU A 240 5.64 19.72 0.19
C LEU A 240 6.59 18.69 0.79
N LEU A 241 7.12 17.78 -0.04
CA LEU A 241 8.14 16.83 0.42
C LEU A 241 9.44 17.54 0.77
N ALA A 242 9.87 18.52 -0.04
CA ALA A 242 11.06 19.31 0.23
C ALA A 242 11.00 19.97 1.61
N ARG A 243 9.83 20.53 1.96
CA ARG A 243 9.58 21.14 3.28
C ARG A 243 9.74 20.16 4.45
N TRP A 244 9.30 18.91 4.29
CA TRP A 244 9.31 17.92 5.37
C TRP A 244 10.46 16.92 5.30
N ARG A 245 11.31 17.02 4.28
CA ARG A 245 12.39 16.06 3.98
C ARG A 245 13.23 15.70 5.20
N ARG A 246 13.79 16.70 5.87
CA ARG A 246 14.65 16.46 7.05
C ARG A 246 13.92 15.67 8.13
N ARG A 247 12.66 16.02 8.42
CA ARG A 247 11.83 15.34 9.41
C ARG A 247 11.55 13.89 9.01
N LEU A 248 11.25 13.64 7.74
CA LEU A 248 11.00 12.30 7.22
C LEU A 248 12.27 11.43 7.25
N GLU A 249 13.43 11.98 6.90
CA GLU A 249 14.72 11.28 6.90
C GLU A 249 15.20 10.96 8.32
N GLU A 250 15.13 11.92 9.26
CA GLU A 250 15.42 11.71 10.68
C GLU A 250 14.50 10.65 11.28
N GLY A 251 13.20 10.75 11.00
CA GLY A 251 12.19 9.81 11.43
C GLY A 251 12.40 8.41 10.87
N ALA A 252 12.71 8.29 9.57
CA ALA A 252 13.04 7.02 8.94
C ALA A 252 14.29 6.39 9.54
N ALA A 253 15.33 7.17 9.85
CA ALA A 253 16.53 6.69 10.52
C ALA A 253 16.24 6.17 11.93
N ILE A 254 15.37 6.84 12.69
CA ILE A 254 14.91 6.37 14.01
C ILE A 254 14.17 5.03 13.87
N VAL A 255 13.16 4.96 12.99
CA VAL A 255 12.37 3.74 12.80
C VAL A 255 13.25 2.60 12.29
N ALA A 256 14.23 2.87 11.42
CA ALA A 256 15.16 1.85 10.94
C ALA A 256 15.98 1.24 12.08
N ARG A 257 16.47 2.05 13.03
CA ARG A 257 17.17 1.54 14.23
C ARG A 257 16.27 0.67 15.10
N GLU A 258 15.02 1.09 15.32
CA GLU A 258 14.05 0.34 16.12
C GLU A 258 13.64 -0.98 15.47
N LEU A 259 13.45 -0.98 14.14
CA LEU A 259 13.22 -2.20 13.36
C LEU A 259 14.40 -3.15 13.47
N HIS A 260 15.62 -2.66 13.28
CA HIS A 260 16.82 -3.48 13.38
C HIS A 260 17.02 -4.03 14.80
N ALA A 261 16.78 -3.22 15.85
CA ALA A 261 16.85 -3.65 17.24
C ALA A 261 15.83 -4.77 17.56
N ALA A 262 14.67 -4.79 16.88
CA ALA A 262 13.70 -5.88 16.96
C ALA A 262 14.10 -7.12 16.11
N GLY A 263 15.22 -7.06 15.38
CA GLY A 263 15.72 -8.11 14.49
C GLY A 263 15.15 -8.07 13.07
N TYR A 264 14.50 -6.97 12.67
CA TYR A 264 13.87 -6.84 11.36
C TYR A 264 14.88 -6.35 10.30
N PHE A 265 14.74 -6.89 9.10
CA PHE A 265 15.34 -6.37 7.86
C PHE A 265 14.37 -6.64 6.70
N GLY A 266 14.51 -5.89 5.62
CA GLY A 266 13.62 -5.92 4.46
C GLY A 266 12.82 -4.63 4.25
N PRO A 267 11.74 -4.67 3.46
CA PRO A 267 10.97 -3.49 3.08
C PRO A 267 10.08 -2.97 4.21
N ALA A 268 9.99 -1.66 4.34
CA ALA A 268 9.03 -1.02 5.24
C ALA A 268 8.40 0.25 4.64
N GLY A 269 7.12 0.44 4.92
CA GLY A 269 6.37 1.66 4.65
C GLY A 269 6.13 2.47 5.92
N LEU A 270 6.42 3.76 5.89
CA LEU A 270 6.19 4.70 6.99
C LEU A 270 5.14 5.71 6.56
N ASP A 271 4.01 5.76 7.26
CA ASP A 271 2.92 6.67 6.93
C ASP A 271 2.93 7.88 7.86
N TRP A 272 2.83 9.07 7.26
CA TRP A 272 2.97 10.35 7.94
C TRP A 272 1.78 11.25 7.64
N ILE A 273 1.39 12.05 8.62
CA ILE A 273 0.35 13.07 8.46
C ILE A 273 0.98 14.44 8.70
N VAL A 274 0.67 15.37 7.81
CA VAL A 274 0.89 16.80 8.03
C VAL A 274 -0.43 17.40 8.52
N HIS A 275 -0.39 18.04 9.69
CA HIS A 275 -1.55 18.71 10.27
C HIS A 275 -1.12 20.01 10.96
N ALA A 276 -2.07 20.91 11.16
CA ALA A 276 -1.86 22.13 11.95
C ALA A 276 -2.53 21.97 13.33
N ALA A 277 -1.83 22.37 14.38
CA ALA A 277 -2.36 22.48 15.73
C ALA A 277 -1.84 23.77 16.37
N GLY A 278 -2.74 24.62 16.90
CA GLY A 278 -2.36 25.89 17.52
C GLY A 278 -1.60 26.84 16.58
N GLY A 279 -1.89 26.81 15.27
CA GLY A 279 -1.21 27.63 14.27
C GLY A 279 0.16 27.10 13.81
N ARG A 280 0.65 25.98 14.36
CA ARG A 280 1.90 25.34 13.96
C ARG A 280 1.63 24.05 13.19
N GLU A 281 2.20 23.95 12.00
CA GLU A 281 2.18 22.68 11.26
C GLU A 281 3.21 21.69 11.81
N SER A 282 2.83 20.42 11.83
CA SER A 282 3.64 19.29 12.28
C SER A 282 3.51 18.13 11.31
N CYS A 283 4.57 17.33 11.18
CA CYS A 283 4.58 16.08 10.43
C CYS A 283 4.89 14.92 11.39
N VAL A 284 3.89 14.05 11.56
CA VAL A 284 3.87 12.98 12.57
C VAL A 284 3.75 11.61 11.94
N LEU A 285 4.43 10.61 12.53
CA LEU A 285 4.37 9.20 12.14
C LEU A 285 3.10 8.57 12.71
N VAL A 286 2.34 7.86 11.88
CA VAL A 286 1.05 7.27 12.28
C VAL A 286 0.89 5.79 11.94
N ASP A 287 1.75 5.23 11.09
CA ASP A 287 1.81 3.78 10.89
C ASP A 287 3.20 3.34 10.40
N VAL A 288 3.58 2.12 10.77
CA VAL A 288 4.78 1.42 10.29
C VAL A 288 4.34 0.07 9.76
N ASN A 289 4.56 -0.17 8.47
CA ASN A 289 4.17 -1.40 7.79
C ASN A 289 5.43 -2.16 7.39
N ALA A 290 5.71 -3.31 8.02
CA ALA A 290 6.93 -4.09 7.80
C ALA A 290 6.81 -5.01 6.57
N ARG A 291 6.50 -4.40 5.42
CA ARG A 291 6.21 -5.03 4.13
C ARG A 291 6.38 -4.00 3.00
N GLN A 292 6.26 -4.46 1.76
CA GLN A 292 6.21 -3.57 0.60
C GLN A 292 5.01 -2.60 0.74
N PRO A 293 5.24 -1.27 0.60
CA PRO A 293 4.15 -0.31 0.52
C PRO A 293 3.53 -0.27 -0.88
N MET A 294 2.30 0.25 -1.00
CA MET A 294 1.62 0.42 -2.29
C MET A 294 2.41 1.23 -3.31
N SER A 295 3.24 2.15 -2.83
CA SER A 295 4.11 2.98 -3.66
C SER A 295 5.19 2.19 -4.39
N LEU A 296 5.52 0.95 -3.97
CA LEU A 296 6.37 0.05 -4.76
C LEU A 296 5.88 -0.02 -6.21
N LEU A 297 4.56 -0.13 -6.42
CA LEU A 297 3.95 -0.21 -7.75
C LEU A 297 4.16 1.09 -8.54
N ALA A 298 3.96 2.23 -7.90
CA ALA A 298 4.13 3.54 -8.52
C ALA A 298 5.58 3.77 -8.97
N TYR A 299 6.55 3.42 -8.11
CA TYR A 299 7.98 3.51 -8.42
C TYR A 299 8.36 2.52 -9.53
N ALA A 300 7.96 1.25 -9.42
CA ALA A 300 8.28 0.24 -10.43
C ALA A 300 7.74 0.58 -11.82
N LEU A 301 6.51 1.08 -11.91
CA LEU A 301 5.93 1.54 -13.17
C LEU A 301 6.65 2.79 -13.71
N ARG A 302 6.92 3.78 -12.85
CA ARG A 302 7.65 4.99 -13.24
C ARG A 302 9.02 4.66 -13.79
N ASP A 303 9.80 3.86 -13.08
CA ASP A 303 11.18 3.58 -13.45
C ASP A 303 11.26 2.80 -14.78
N ARG A 304 10.22 2.01 -15.10
CA ARG A 304 10.16 1.23 -16.34
C ARG A 304 9.56 1.96 -17.54
N LEU A 305 8.59 2.83 -17.30
CA LEU A 305 7.77 3.42 -18.38
C LEU A 305 7.95 4.91 -18.53
N ALA A 306 8.29 5.61 -17.45
CA ALA A 306 8.24 7.06 -17.38
C ALA A 306 9.32 7.61 -16.42
N PRO A 307 10.61 7.25 -16.58
CA PRO A 307 11.65 7.67 -15.66
C PRO A 307 11.73 9.20 -15.60
N GLY A 308 11.83 9.75 -14.39
CA GLY A 308 11.88 11.20 -14.17
C GLY A 308 10.57 11.96 -14.40
N ARG A 309 9.46 11.28 -14.74
CA ARG A 309 8.15 11.93 -14.93
C ARG A 309 7.40 12.13 -13.62
N ALA A 310 6.45 13.05 -13.66
CA ALA A 310 5.41 13.13 -12.64
C ALA A 310 4.45 11.94 -12.84
N CYS A 311 4.14 11.22 -11.76
CA CYS A 311 3.29 10.04 -11.82
C CYS A 311 2.22 10.03 -10.73
N LEU A 312 1.05 9.52 -11.09
CA LEU A 312 -0.06 9.31 -10.19
C LEU A 312 -0.54 7.86 -10.30
N LEU A 313 -0.44 7.11 -9.20
CA LEU A 313 -1.04 5.79 -9.05
C LEU A 313 -2.40 5.94 -8.38
N LEU A 314 -3.46 5.38 -8.95
CA LEU A 314 -4.82 5.45 -8.41
C LEU A 314 -5.47 4.08 -8.31
N PHE A 315 -6.22 3.87 -7.24
CA PHE A 315 -7.17 2.77 -7.10
C PHE A 315 -8.56 3.34 -6.97
N ALA A 316 -9.43 3.02 -7.92
CA ALA A 316 -10.79 3.52 -7.93
C ALA A 316 -11.82 2.38 -8.03
N PRO A 317 -12.97 2.48 -7.33
CA PRO A 317 -14.00 1.44 -7.39
C PRO A 317 -14.47 1.20 -8.82
N ARG A 318 -14.59 -0.07 -9.25
CA ARG A 318 -15.04 -0.45 -10.60
C ARG A 318 -16.34 0.26 -11.01
N ARG A 319 -17.29 0.41 -10.07
CA ARG A 319 -18.58 1.06 -10.30
C ARG A 319 -18.49 2.51 -10.82
N ARG A 320 -17.34 3.18 -10.69
CA ARG A 320 -17.10 4.52 -11.23
C ARG A 320 -16.79 4.53 -12.73
N TYR A 321 -16.48 3.38 -13.32
CA TYR A 321 -16.10 3.24 -14.73
C TYR A 321 -16.98 2.17 -15.42
N PRO A 322 -18.32 2.32 -15.42
CA PRO A 322 -19.21 1.29 -15.95
C PRO A 322 -18.98 0.99 -17.44
N ALA A 323 -18.49 1.96 -18.22
CA ALA A 323 -18.21 1.78 -19.65
C ALA A 323 -16.81 1.19 -19.95
N LEU A 324 -16.01 0.89 -18.92
CA LEU A 324 -14.70 0.25 -19.07
C LEU A 324 -14.87 -1.27 -19.13
N THR A 325 -15.02 -1.80 -20.35
CA THR A 325 -15.36 -3.21 -20.59
C THR A 325 -14.25 -4.02 -21.26
N ASP A 326 -13.38 -3.37 -22.03
CA ASP A 326 -12.33 -4.00 -22.83
C ASP A 326 -11.19 -3.02 -23.15
N TYR A 327 -10.04 -3.53 -23.58
CA TYR A 327 -8.86 -2.69 -23.86
C TYR A 327 -8.95 -1.89 -25.16
N ALA A 328 -9.81 -2.29 -26.10
CA ALA A 328 -10.03 -1.53 -27.33
C ALA A 328 -10.84 -0.26 -27.04
N SER A 329 -11.93 -0.38 -26.27
CA SER A 329 -12.71 0.75 -25.77
C SER A 329 -11.89 1.65 -24.85
N TRP A 330 -10.99 1.08 -24.03
CA TRP A 330 -9.99 1.84 -23.27
C TRP A 330 -9.16 2.77 -24.16
N ARG A 331 -8.49 2.21 -25.19
CA ARG A 331 -7.66 2.99 -26.12
C ARG A 331 -8.48 4.03 -26.89
N ARG A 332 -9.65 3.64 -27.40
CA ARG A 332 -10.53 4.53 -28.18
C ARG A 332 -11.05 5.72 -27.37
N ARG A 333 -11.56 5.47 -26.15
CA ARG A 333 -12.16 6.52 -25.30
C ARG A 333 -11.13 7.49 -24.73
N LEU A 334 -9.90 7.02 -24.46
CA LEU A 334 -8.82 7.91 -24.01
C LEU A 334 -8.07 8.60 -25.16
N GLY A 335 -8.04 8.01 -26.35
CA GLY A 335 -7.35 8.57 -27.52
C GLY A 335 -5.89 8.93 -27.19
N GLN A 336 -5.52 10.19 -27.42
CA GLN A 336 -4.17 10.69 -27.13
C GLN A 336 -3.77 10.64 -25.64
N TYR A 337 -4.74 10.52 -24.72
CA TYR A 337 -4.48 10.43 -23.29
C TYR A 337 -4.14 9.00 -22.83
N ALA A 338 -4.34 7.98 -23.68
CA ALA A 338 -3.84 6.64 -23.38
C ALA A 338 -2.31 6.64 -23.31
N PHE A 339 -1.74 5.80 -22.45
CA PHE A 339 -0.29 5.69 -22.30
C PHE A 339 0.39 5.33 -23.63
N ASP A 340 1.38 6.13 -24.00
CA ASP A 340 2.23 5.92 -25.17
C ASP A 340 3.69 5.70 -24.71
N PRO A 341 4.25 4.50 -24.93
CA PRO A 341 5.63 4.20 -24.55
C PRO A 341 6.65 5.08 -25.29
N GLY A 342 6.36 5.56 -26.50
CA GLY A 342 7.24 6.46 -27.24
C GLY A 342 7.35 7.84 -26.61
N ARG A 343 6.30 8.31 -25.92
CA ARG A 343 6.29 9.59 -25.19
C ARG A 343 6.66 9.45 -23.72
N GLY A 344 6.46 8.27 -23.15
CA GLY A 344 6.58 8.02 -21.71
C GLY A 344 5.50 8.76 -20.90
N THR A 345 4.36 9.10 -21.52
CA THR A 345 3.24 9.80 -20.88
C THR A 345 1.90 9.19 -21.28
N GLY A 346 0.90 9.42 -20.45
CA GLY A 346 -0.49 9.01 -20.65
C GLY A 346 -1.01 8.17 -19.49
N ILE A 347 -2.17 7.58 -19.70
CA ILE A 347 -2.92 6.82 -18.70
C ILE A 347 -2.87 5.33 -19.05
N LEU A 348 -2.45 4.53 -18.09
CA LEU A 348 -2.31 3.08 -18.16
C LEU A 348 -3.25 2.41 -17.14
N LEU A 349 -3.88 1.30 -17.51
CA LEU A 349 -4.66 0.45 -16.62
C LEU A 349 -3.79 -0.75 -16.20
N PHE A 350 -3.28 -0.79 -14.96
CA PHE A 350 -2.34 -1.83 -14.51
C PHE A 350 -3.01 -2.99 -13.77
N THR A 351 -4.34 -3.12 -13.90
CA THR A 351 -5.11 -4.23 -13.34
C THR A 351 -5.97 -4.85 -14.45
N PRO A 352 -6.17 -6.17 -14.45
CA PRO A 352 -6.99 -6.80 -15.48
C PRO A 352 -8.46 -6.35 -15.39
N LEU A 353 -9.17 -6.32 -16.51
CA LEU A 353 -10.62 -6.02 -16.54
C LEU A 353 -11.51 -7.17 -16.03
N SER A 354 -11.02 -8.39 -16.16
CA SER A 354 -11.59 -9.62 -15.60
C SER A 354 -10.50 -10.67 -15.48
N TYR A 355 -10.69 -11.72 -14.70
CA TYR A 355 -9.77 -12.86 -14.62
C TYR A 355 -10.53 -14.12 -14.17
N ASP A 356 -9.95 -15.29 -14.39
CA ASP A 356 -10.55 -16.57 -14.00
C ASP A 356 -9.78 -17.19 -12.82
N ALA A 357 -10.52 -17.62 -11.80
CA ALA A 357 -9.97 -18.32 -10.64
C ALA A 357 -10.91 -19.44 -10.20
N GLY A 358 -10.40 -20.66 -10.07
CA GLY A 358 -11.21 -21.82 -9.67
C GLY A 358 -12.43 -22.06 -10.56
N GLY A 359 -12.31 -21.86 -11.88
CA GLY A 359 -13.40 -21.99 -12.84
C GLY A 359 -14.47 -20.88 -12.79
N THR A 360 -14.29 -19.86 -11.95
CA THR A 360 -15.20 -18.71 -11.87
C THR A 360 -14.55 -17.47 -12.48
N ARG A 361 -15.30 -16.76 -13.32
CA ARG A 361 -14.88 -15.48 -13.88
C ARG A 361 -15.18 -14.34 -12.92
N TYR A 362 -14.15 -13.59 -12.54
CA TYR A 362 -14.24 -12.43 -11.67
C TYR A 362 -14.02 -11.13 -12.45
N ARG A 363 -14.58 -10.05 -11.91
CA ARG A 363 -14.22 -8.67 -12.26
C ARG A 363 -13.64 -8.03 -11.01
N PRO A 364 -12.54 -7.26 -11.12
CA PRO A 364 -11.93 -6.69 -9.93
C PRO A 364 -12.87 -5.69 -9.24
N LEU A 365 -12.74 -5.58 -7.93
CA LEU A 365 -13.50 -4.62 -7.14
C LEU A 365 -13.04 -3.18 -7.40
N ARG A 366 -11.77 -3.01 -7.77
CA ARG A 366 -11.14 -1.71 -8.08
C ARG A 366 -10.31 -1.83 -9.35
N HIS A 367 -10.27 -0.75 -10.12
CA HIS A 367 -9.29 -0.58 -11.17
C HIS A 367 -8.08 0.16 -10.63
N GLY A 368 -6.89 -0.30 -11.02
CA GLY A 368 -5.63 0.38 -10.81
C GLY A 368 -5.22 1.17 -12.04
N PHE A 369 -5.04 2.48 -11.90
CA PHE A 369 -4.55 3.36 -12.96
C PHE A 369 -3.17 3.91 -12.62
N PHE A 370 -2.34 4.05 -13.64
CA PHE A 370 -1.07 4.75 -13.56
C PHE A 370 -1.06 5.86 -14.60
N ILE A 371 -0.87 7.10 -14.15
CA ILE A 371 -0.83 8.29 -15.00
C ILE A 371 0.60 8.81 -14.96
N ALA A 372 1.23 8.96 -16.12
CA ALA A 372 2.53 9.60 -16.26
C ALA A 372 2.41 10.87 -17.11
N ALA A 373 3.04 11.95 -16.66
CA ALA A 373 2.96 13.25 -17.32
C ALA A 373 4.23 14.09 -17.07
N ASN A 374 4.36 15.19 -17.80
CA ASN A 374 5.49 16.11 -17.66
C ASN A 374 5.39 16.97 -16.38
N SER A 375 4.18 17.19 -15.86
CA SER A 375 3.94 18.06 -14.70
C SER A 375 2.76 17.61 -13.85
N ALA A 376 2.66 18.16 -12.64
CA ALA A 376 1.50 17.98 -11.76
C ALA A 376 0.19 18.53 -12.37
N GLU A 377 0.28 19.56 -13.22
CA GLU A 377 -0.89 20.11 -13.90
C GLU A 377 -1.42 19.16 -14.97
N GLU A 378 -0.52 18.59 -15.76
CA GLU A 378 -0.88 17.60 -16.78
C GLU A 378 -1.43 16.31 -16.14
N ILE A 379 -0.92 15.88 -14.97
CA ILE A 379 -1.55 14.81 -14.18
C ILE A 379 -3.03 15.12 -13.90
N ARG A 380 -3.35 16.35 -13.48
CA ARG A 380 -4.74 16.74 -13.16
C ARG A 380 -5.62 16.73 -14.40
N GLU A 381 -5.09 17.12 -15.56
CA GLU A 381 -5.81 17.01 -16.82
C GLU A 381 -6.09 15.54 -17.16
N TYR A 382 -5.07 14.68 -17.10
CA TYR A 382 -5.21 13.27 -17.44
C TYR A 382 -6.17 12.54 -16.50
N ASP A 383 -6.12 12.83 -15.19
CA ASP A 383 -7.09 12.29 -14.22
C ASP A 383 -8.52 12.78 -14.49
N ARG A 384 -8.71 14.04 -14.90
CA ARG A 384 -10.03 14.56 -15.31
C ARG A 384 -10.55 13.83 -16.55
N ARG A 385 -9.68 13.61 -17.54
CA ARG A 385 -10.01 12.86 -18.76
C ARG A 385 -10.39 11.41 -18.45
N LEU A 386 -9.61 10.73 -17.60
CA LEU A 386 -9.90 9.38 -17.12
C LEU A 386 -11.30 9.30 -16.49
N ARG A 387 -11.62 10.24 -15.59
CA ARG A 387 -12.91 10.25 -14.88
C ARG A 387 -14.10 10.45 -15.82
N ASN A 388 -13.94 11.22 -16.89
CA ASN A 388 -15.01 11.52 -17.83
C ASN A 388 -15.15 10.47 -18.95
N ALA A 389 -14.07 9.77 -19.33
CA ALA A 389 -14.07 8.88 -20.49
C ALA A 389 -14.99 7.66 -20.35
N PHE A 390 -15.30 7.24 -19.11
CA PHE A 390 -16.04 5.99 -18.85
C PHE A 390 -17.25 6.18 -17.91
N THR A 391 -17.79 7.39 -17.81
CA THR A 391 -19.11 7.60 -17.21
C THR A 391 -20.19 6.92 -18.05
N LYS A 392 -21.40 6.73 -17.49
CA LYS A 392 -22.54 6.36 -18.33
C LYS A 392 -22.77 7.51 -19.31
N ASP A 393 -22.97 7.16 -20.58
CA ASP A 393 -23.43 8.09 -21.61
C ASP A 393 -24.84 8.60 -21.26
#